data_AF-A0A925NKW0-F1
#
_entry.id   AF-A0A925NKW0-F1
#
_cell.length_a   1.000
_cell.length_b   1.000
_cell.length_c   1.000
_cell.angle_alpha   90.00
_cell.angle_beta   90.00
_cell.angle_gamma   90.00
#
_symmetry.space_group_name_H-M   'P 1'
#
loop_
_entity.id
_entity.type
_entity.pdbx_description
1 polymer ?
#
loop_
_entity_poly.entity_id
_entity_poly.type
_entity_poly.pdbx_seq_one_letter_code
_entity_poly.pdbx_strand_id
1 'polypeptide(L)'
;VGGNTFWQVPFLYDEKPHLVAGSLFNEAIKDAPSWQKAVPNAFSGEGAAEKAGRPGERAKSWVLTNPRQPFKLSVPHSFVKFKVDKPVVSWYFFPFVAPPVKLGESNYDFIPDTKTRTGTGVLSTTVTVKEVPIGFDIVGCSIDDLIFASPAGKIAGTGVGSDEKEMENYLVNRANEMISKPGVTLTASQVHSALDNALTIAGIIAGEREFVMFSPDGKSVKCLPMTGAAILAPWLLAYQSKDADGTEKEMFDQDTPAAEMFHIPTVVPYPFCNLKTALGWGFHYKDVFWKPGTGFNGSLGEVRIKRYTKCYSLGVCTPII
;
A
#
# COMPACT_ATOMS: atom_id res chain seq x y z
N VAL A 1 -36.81 -22.75 30.08
CA VAL A 1 -36.12 -23.86 30.78
C VAL A 1 -36.18 -23.59 32.27
N GLY A 2 -36.71 -24.52 33.09
CA GLY A 2 -36.82 -24.35 34.54
C GLY A 2 -37.59 -23.09 34.97
N GLY A 3 -38.80 -22.86 34.45
CA GLY A 3 -39.65 -21.73 34.85
C GLY A 3 -39.21 -20.35 34.34
N ASN A 4 -38.03 -20.23 33.71
CA ASN A 4 -37.56 -18.98 33.13
C ASN A 4 -38.02 -18.82 31.67
N THR A 5 -38.56 -17.64 31.36
CA THR A 5 -38.86 -17.17 30.01
C THR A 5 -37.56 -16.75 29.34
N PHE A 6 -37.14 -17.50 28.33
CA PHE A 6 -35.97 -17.15 27.52
C PHE A 6 -36.46 -16.35 26.32
N TRP A 7 -36.15 -15.06 26.29
CA TRP A 7 -36.34 -14.24 25.10
C TRP A 7 -35.18 -14.52 24.14
N GLN A 8 -35.48 -15.10 22.99
CA GLN A 8 -34.52 -15.09 21.88
C GLN A 8 -34.60 -13.72 21.23
N VAL A 9 -33.51 -12.95 21.32
CA VAL A 9 -33.39 -11.70 20.58
C VAL A 9 -33.26 -12.06 19.09
N PRO A 10 -34.18 -11.61 18.22
CA PRO A 10 -34.04 -11.82 16.79
C PRO A 10 -32.85 -11.01 16.27
N PHE A 11 -31.96 -11.68 15.53
CA PHE A 11 -30.86 -11.07 14.78
C PHE A 11 -31.15 -11.21 13.29
N LEU A 12 -30.69 -10.25 12.46
CA LEU A 12 -30.73 -10.39 11.01
C LEU A 12 -29.80 -11.56 10.61
N TYR A 13 -30.35 -12.48 9.81
CA TYR A 13 -29.57 -13.59 9.26
C TYR A 13 -28.47 -13.03 8.32
N ASP A 14 -27.23 -13.52 8.46
CA ASP A 14 -26.02 -13.07 7.75
C ASP A 14 -25.49 -11.64 8.01
N GLU A 15 -26.00 -10.94 9.03
CA GLU A 15 -25.45 -9.66 9.44
C GLU A 15 -24.12 -9.84 10.21
N LYS A 16 -23.04 -9.23 9.70
CA LYS A 16 -21.73 -9.24 10.37
C LYS A 16 -21.75 -8.36 11.62
N PRO A 17 -21.07 -8.77 12.70
CA PRO A 17 -20.80 -7.92 13.85
C PRO A 17 -20.16 -6.60 13.42
N HIS A 18 -20.71 -5.43 13.79
CA HIS A 18 -20.15 -4.12 13.45
C HIS A 18 -20.20 -3.12 14.62
N LEU A 19 -19.27 -2.16 14.67
CA LEU A 19 -19.27 -1.12 15.70
C LEU A 19 -20.35 -0.06 15.41
N VAL A 20 -21.19 0.24 16.41
CA VAL A 20 -22.23 1.28 16.37
C VAL A 20 -22.11 2.23 17.57
N ALA A 21 -22.65 3.44 17.43
CA ALA A 21 -22.75 4.37 18.55
C ALA A 21 -23.67 3.82 19.66
N GLY A 22 -23.31 4.04 20.94
CA GLY A 22 -24.08 3.51 22.07
C GLY A 22 -25.53 4.00 22.16
N SER A 23 -25.85 5.19 21.64
CA SER A 23 -27.23 5.67 21.54
C SER A 23 -28.09 4.79 20.62
N LEU A 24 -27.56 4.44 19.44
CA LEU A 24 -28.21 3.57 18.45
C LEU A 24 -28.44 2.17 19.02
N PHE A 25 -27.44 1.64 19.74
CA PHE A 25 -27.54 0.36 20.42
C PHE A 25 -28.63 0.37 21.52
N ASN A 26 -28.64 1.40 22.36
CA ASN A 26 -29.58 1.53 23.48
C ASN A 26 -31.03 1.77 23.02
N GLU A 27 -31.24 2.34 21.84
CA GLU A 27 -32.55 2.48 21.22
C GLU A 27 -33.07 1.13 20.67
N ALA A 28 -32.19 0.37 20.02
CA ALA A 28 -32.54 -0.94 19.46
C ALA A 28 -32.92 -2.01 20.52
N ILE A 29 -32.42 -1.88 21.75
CA ILE A 29 -32.73 -2.82 22.85
C ILE A 29 -33.99 -2.46 23.67
N LYS A 30 -34.50 -1.22 23.55
CA LYS A 30 -35.61 -0.72 24.40
C LYS A 30 -36.99 -1.14 23.89
N ASP A 31 -37.15 -1.29 22.59
CA ASP A 31 -38.36 -1.85 22.00
C ASP A 31 -38.28 -3.38 22.04
N ALA A 32 -39.32 -4.06 22.51
CA ALA A 32 -39.38 -5.53 22.51
C ALA A 32 -39.07 -6.04 21.08
N PRO A 33 -37.95 -6.74 20.87
CA PRO A 33 -37.45 -6.99 19.52
C PRO A 33 -38.32 -8.06 18.87
N SER A 34 -39.15 -7.64 17.92
CA SER A 34 -39.84 -8.54 17.00
C SER A 34 -38.90 -8.89 15.84
N TRP A 35 -39.18 -9.96 15.10
CA TRP A 35 -38.40 -10.30 13.89
C TRP A 35 -38.39 -9.20 12.82
N GLN A 36 -39.28 -8.19 12.94
CA GLN A 36 -39.33 -7.01 12.06
C GLN A 36 -38.41 -5.87 12.58
N LYS A 37 -37.98 -5.93 13.84
CA LYS A 37 -37.05 -5.02 14.52
C LYS A 37 -35.93 -5.85 15.18
N ALA A 38 -35.24 -6.65 14.36
CA ALA A 38 -34.11 -7.44 14.83
C ALA A 38 -33.02 -6.51 15.40
N VAL A 39 -32.42 -6.92 16.52
CA VAL A 39 -31.30 -6.17 17.09
C VAL A 39 -30.10 -6.39 16.15
N PRO A 40 -29.44 -5.32 15.68
CA PRO A 40 -28.30 -5.46 14.79
C PRO A 40 -27.19 -6.25 15.50
N ASN A 41 -26.52 -7.14 14.77
CA ASN A 41 -25.32 -7.81 15.26
C ASN A 41 -24.22 -6.76 15.41
N ALA A 42 -24.16 -6.07 16.56
CA ALA A 42 -23.39 -4.84 16.71
C ALA A 42 -22.72 -4.70 18.08
N PHE A 43 -21.59 -3.98 18.11
CA PHE A 43 -20.84 -3.62 19.31
C PHE A 43 -21.12 -2.15 19.64
N SER A 44 -21.50 -1.86 20.89
CA SER A 44 -21.63 -0.48 21.37
C SER A 44 -20.25 0.09 21.76
N GLY A 45 -19.89 1.23 21.18
CA GLY A 45 -18.81 2.07 21.70
C GLY A 45 -19.36 3.22 22.55
N GLU A 46 -18.89 3.36 23.79
CA GLU A 46 -19.15 4.52 24.64
C GLU A 46 -17.83 5.23 24.98
N GLY A 47 -17.78 6.54 24.78
CA GLY A 47 -16.77 7.42 25.36
C GLY A 47 -17.43 8.30 26.42
N ALA A 48 -17.06 8.14 27.68
CA ALA A 48 -17.51 9.01 28.76
C ALA A 48 -16.32 9.44 29.62
N ALA A 49 -16.23 10.73 29.93
CA ALA A 49 -15.27 11.24 30.90
C ALA A 49 -15.70 10.79 32.30
N GLU A 50 -15.01 9.82 32.90
CA GLU A 50 -15.38 9.29 34.22
C GLU A 50 -15.19 10.30 35.38
N LYS A 51 -14.46 11.41 35.15
CA LYS A 51 -14.30 12.50 36.12
C LYS A 51 -14.18 13.86 35.41
N ALA A 52 -14.84 14.88 35.97
CA ALA A 52 -14.62 16.26 35.56
C ALA A 52 -13.13 16.63 35.71
N GLY A 53 -12.50 17.04 34.60
CA GLY A 53 -11.13 17.57 34.60
C GLY A 53 -10.00 16.55 34.43
N ARG A 54 -10.25 15.27 34.12
CA ARG A 54 -9.20 14.34 33.69
C ARG A 54 -9.67 13.51 32.49
N PRO A 55 -8.95 13.51 31.34
CA PRO A 55 -9.21 12.55 30.28
C PRO A 55 -8.86 11.16 30.80
N GLY A 56 -9.86 10.28 30.85
CA GLY A 56 -9.69 8.87 31.16
C GLY A 56 -10.53 8.08 30.18
N GLU A 57 -9.89 7.27 29.36
CA GLU A 57 -10.56 6.37 28.43
C GLU A 57 -10.84 5.05 29.16
N ARG A 58 -12.10 4.66 29.25
CA ARG A 58 -12.50 3.34 29.71
C ARG A 58 -13.36 2.68 28.65
N ALA A 59 -12.81 1.68 27.99
CA ALA A 59 -13.56 0.80 27.11
C ALA A 59 -14.25 -0.27 27.95
N LYS A 60 -15.59 -0.31 27.94
CA LYS A 60 -16.37 -1.48 28.39
C LYS A 60 -16.97 -2.13 27.15
N SER A 61 -16.46 -3.29 26.76
CA SER A 61 -17.09 -4.15 25.75
C SER A 61 -18.10 -5.07 26.44
N TRP A 62 -19.38 -4.94 26.14
CA TRP A 62 -20.38 -5.97 26.45
C TRP A 62 -20.80 -6.64 25.14
N VAL A 63 -20.71 -7.97 25.11
CA VAL A 63 -20.89 -8.79 23.92
C VAL A 63 -22.23 -9.50 24.02
N LEU A 64 -23.17 -9.13 23.16
CA LEU A 64 -24.41 -9.87 22.91
C LEU A 64 -24.30 -10.47 21.51
N THR A 65 -23.33 -11.36 21.31
CA THR A 65 -23.16 -12.06 20.03
C THR A 65 -24.23 -13.12 19.88
N ASN A 66 -24.75 -13.29 18.67
CA ASN A 66 -25.44 -14.50 18.27
C ASN A 66 -24.40 -15.64 18.21
N PRO A 67 -24.38 -16.60 19.16
CA PRO A 67 -23.31 -17.59 19.27
C PRO A 67 -23.41 -18.72 18.23
N ARG A 68 -24.28 -18.58 17.21
CA ARG A 68 -24.61 -19.68 16.29
C ARG A 68 -23.61 -19.88 15.15
N GLN A 69 -22.80 -18.87 14.80
CA GLN A 69 -21.76 -19.00 13.77
C GLN A 69 -20.55 -18.09 14.08
N PRO A 70 -19.33 -18.48 13.66
CA PRO A 70 -18.19 -17.56 13.67
C PRO A 70 -18.40 -16.48 12.60
N PHE A 71 -18.37 -15.21 13.00
CA PHE A 71 -18.46 -14.07 12.08
C PHE A 71 -17.15 -13.28 12.07
N LYS A 72 -16.70 -12.83 10.88
CA LYS A 72 -15.65 -11.82 10.77
C LYS A 72 -16.25 -10.43 11.03
N LEU A 73 -15.67 -9.68 11.98
CA LEU A 73 -16.03 -8.31 12.32
C LEU A 73 -16.01 -7.41 11.06
N SER A 74 -17.06 -6.62 10.83
CA SER A 74 -16.99 -5.48 9.91
C SER A 74 -16.73 -4.19 10.68
N VAL A 75 -15.94 -3.32 10.08
CA VAL A 75 -15.56 -2.01 10.60
C VAL A 75 -16.02 -0.98 9.58
N PRO A 76 -17.30 -0.56 9.60
CA PRO A 76 -17.78 0.53 8.74
C PRO A 76 -16.97 1.81 9.02
N HIS A 77 -16.84 2.68 8.03
CA HIS A 77 -16.01 3.90 8.13
C HIS A 77 -14.55 3.62 8.48
N SER A 78 -13.98 2.62 7.80
CA SER A 78 -12.56 2.30 7.89
C SER A 78 -11.89 2.36 6.51
N PHE A 79 -10.57 2.42 6.51
CA PHE A 79 -9.76 2.63 5.32
C PHE A 79 -8.42 1.90 5.42
N VAL A 80 -7.82 1.65 4.25
CA VAL A 80 -6.42 1.24 4.09
C VAL A 80 -5.69 2.40 3.41
N LYS A 81 -4.56 2.80 3.97
CA LYS A 81 -3.68 3.83 3.38
C LYS A 81 -2.68 3.21 2.42
N PHE A 82 -2.34 3.94 1.37
CA PHE A 82 -1.24 3.64 0.46
C PHE A 82 -0.31 4.84 0.44
N LYS A 83 0.95 4.61 0.77
CA LYS A 83 2.04 5.59 0.70
C LYS A 83 3.00 5.17 -0.40
N VAL A 84 3.18 6.04 -1.37
CA VAL A 84 4.11 5.84 -2.48
C VAL A 84 5.34 6.67 -2.20
N ASP A 85 6.49 6.03 -2.00
CA ASP A 85 7.75 6.75 -1.76
C ASP A 85 8.24 7.37 -3.07
N LYS A 86 8.99 8.49 -2.96
CA LYS A 86 9.62 9.11 -4.12
C LYS A 86 10.68 8.15 -4.68
N PRO A 87 10.68 7.87 -6.00
CA PRO A 87 11.55 6.86 -6.55
C PRO A 87 12.99 7.35 -6.63
N VAL A 88 13.93 6.41 -6.47
CA VAL A 88 15.36 6.69 -6.33
C VAL A 88 16.15 5.94 -7.39
N VAL A 89 17.08 6.63 -8.05
CA VAL A 89 18.09 5.98 -8.89
C VAL A 89 19.43 5.95 -8.14
N SER A 90 19.98 4.74 -7.99
CA SER A 90 21.31 4.49 -7.42
C SER A 90 22.31 4.20 -8.54
N TRP A 91 23.46 4.86 -8.49
CA TRP A 91 24.51 4.73 -9.49
C TRP A 91 25.68 3.94 -8.94
N TYR A 92 26.13 2.96 -9.71
CA TYR A 92 27.22 2.06 -9.36
C TYR A 92 28.28 2.00 -10.46
N PHE A 93 29.52 1.85 -10.04
CA PHE A 93 30.67 1.54 -10.89
C PHE A 93 31.14 0.11 -10.63
N PHE A 94 31.39 -0.65 -11.70
CA PHE A 94 31.83 -2.05 -11.64
C PHE A 94 33.31 -2.15 -12.04
N PRO A 95 34.26 -2.23 -11.08
CA PRO A 95 35.69 -2.28 -11.38
C PRO A 95 36.22 -3.69 -11.73
N PHE A 96 35.40 -4.57 -12.30
CA PHE A 96 35.66 -6.02 -12.47
C PHE A 96 35.81 -6.87 -11.20
N VAL A 97 35.80 -6.26 -10.01
CA VAL A 97 35.75 -6.95 -8.72
C VAL A 97 34.49 -6.56 -7.96
N ALA A 98 33.81 -7.57 -7.38
CA ALA A 98 32.70 -7.36 -6.47
C ALA A 98 33.22 -7.01 -5.07
N PRO A 99 32.52 -6.14 -4.30
CA PRO A 99 31.26 -5.48 -4.64
C PRO A 99 31.42 -4.23 -5.54
N PRO A 100 30.38 -3.85 -6.31
CA PRO A 100 30.38 -2.61 -7.06
C PRO A 100 30.45 -1.37 -6.14
N VAL A 101 31.04 -0.29 -6.64
CA VAL A 101 31.24 0.96 -5.89
C VAL A 101 30.06 1.90 -6.13
N LYS A 102 29.37 2.33 -5.08
CA LYS A 102 28.26 3.30 -5.18
C LYS A 102 28.82 4.71 -5.44
N LEU A 103 28.39 5.33 -6.54
CA LEU A 103 28.73 6.70 -6.93
C LEU A 103 27.75 7.75 -6.35
N GLY A 104 26.56 7.30 -5.96
CA GLY A 104 25.56 8.09 -5.26
C GLY A 104 24.15 7.79 -5.73
N GLU A 105 23.23 8.66 -5.32
CA GLU A 105 21.79 8.53 -5.55
C GLU A 105 21.20 9.85 -6.00
N SER A 106 20.10 9.76 -6.75
CA SER A 106 19.25 10.89 -7.12
C SER A 106 17.79 10.47 -7.07
N ASN A 107 16.92 11.35 -6.59
CA ASN A 107 15.48 11.14 -6.72
C ASN A 107 15.00 11.51 -8.13
N TYR A 108 13.91 10.89 -8.55
CA TYR A 108 13.16 11.26 -9.76
C TYR A 108 11.66 11.27 -9.47
N ASP A 109 10.87 11.73 -10.43
CA ASP A 109 9.41 11.80 -10.31
C ASP A 109 8.76 10.67 -11.12
N PHE A 110 7.44 10.49 -10.99
CA PHE A 110 6.68 9.45 -11.71
C PHE A 110 6.38 9.83 -13.16
N ILE A 111 7.33 10.55 -13.77
CA ILE A 111 7.34 10.96 -15.17
C ILE A 111 8.72 10.63 -15.75
N PRO A 112 8.80 10.38 -17.07
CA PRO A 112 10.08 10.15 -17.71
C PRO A 112 11.05 11.29 -17.45
N ASP A 113 12.26 10.93 -17.04
CA ASP A 113 13.34 11.87 -16.78
C ASP A 113 14.65 11.32 -17.34
N THR A 114 15.61 12.20 -17.51
CA THR A 114 16.94 11.89 -18.02
C THR A 114 17.96 12.33 -16.99
N LYS A 115 18.71 11.37 -16.44
CA LYS A 115 19.71 11.68 -15.41
C LYS A 115 21.12 11.44 -15.92
N THR A 116 22.02 12.30 -15.44
CA THR A 116 23.46 12.19 -15.66
C THR A 116 24.16 12.06 -14.30
N ARG A 117 25.15 11.19 -14.22
CA ARG A 117 26.02 11.06 -13.04
C ARG A 117 27.46 10.90 -13.47
N THR A 118 28.33 11.72 -12.89
CA THR A 118 29.79 11.57 -12.99
C THR A 118 30.32 11.00 -11.68
N GLY A 119 31.26 10.06 -11.79
CA GLY A 119 32.03 9.54 -10.68
C GLY A 119 33.48 9.27 -11.07
N THR A 120 34.32 9.07 -10.07
CA THR A 120 35.71 8.64 -10.27
C THR A 120 35.78 7.12 -10.17
N GLY A 121 36.21 6.48 -11.24
CA GLY A 121 36.45 5.04 -11.31
C GLY A 121 37.84 4.66 -10.82
N VAL A 122 38.16 3.37 -10.98
CA VAL A 122 39.48 2.81 -10.65
C VAL A 122 40.55 3.41 -11.58
N LEU A 123 41.79 3.56 -11.08
CA LEU A 123 42.93 4.20 -11.77
C LEU A 123 42.71 5.68 -12.14
N SER A 124 41.97 6.45 -11.33
CA SER A 124 41.68 7.87 -11.58
C SER A 124 40.94 8.12 -12.91
N THR A 125 40.23 7.12 -13.42
CA THR A 125 39.37 7.27 -14.61
C THR A 125 38.14 8.08 -14.23
N THR A 126 37.68 8.95 -15.12
CA THR A 126 36.38 9.63 -14.92
C THR A 126 35.33 8.86 -15.70
N VAL A 127 34.29 8.40 -15.02
CA VAL A 127 33.15 7.71 -15.63
C VAL A 127 31.95 8.62 -15.52
N THR A 128 31.44 9.06 -16.66
CA THR A 128 30.20 9.82 -16.75
C THR A 128 29.14 8.98 -17.42
N VAL A 129 28.12 8.60 -16.66
CA VAL A 129 26.87 8.07 -17.19
C VAL A 129 26.03 9.25 -17.64
N LYS A 130 25.90 9.48 -18.95
CA LYS A 130 25.13 10.58 -19.52
C LYS A 130 23.76 10.11 -19.97
N GLU A 131 22.78 10.98 -19.76
CA GLU A 131 21.47 10.94 -20.40
C GLU A 131 20.75 9.59 -20.30
N VAL A 132 20.77 8.97 -19.12
CA VAL A 132 20.07 7.70 -18.92
C VAL A 132 18.58 7.96 -18.69
N PRO A 133 17.70 7.39 -19.53
CA PRO A 133 16.25 7.51 -19.36
C PRO A 133 15.80 6.70 -18.15
N ILE A 134 15.06 7.32 -17.25
CA ILE A 134 14.47 6.70 -16.06
C ILE A 134 13.00 7.08 -15.92
N GLY A 135 12.22 6.30 -15.16
CA GLY A 135 10.81 6.58 -14.89
C GLY A 135 9.82 6.06 -15.92
N PHE A 136 10.30 5.46 -17.02
CA PHE A 136 9.45 4.78 -18.00
C PHE A 136 8.79 3.50 -17.46
N ASP A 137 9.35 2.91 -16.41
CA ASP A 137 8.83 1.72 -15.73
C ASP A 137 7.65 2.02 -14.78
N ILE A 138 7.46 3.29 -14.41
CA ILE A 138 6.46 3.73 -13.42
C ILE A 138 5.49 4.78 -13.94
N VAL A 139 5.76 5.39 -15.11
CA VAL A 139 4.86 6.38 -15.71
C VAL A 139 3.53 5.74 -16.08
N GLY A 140 2.44 6.34 -15.64
CA GLY A 140 1.09 5.86 -15.94
C GLY A 140 0.66 4.63 -15.13
N CYS A 141 1.48 4.14 -14.20
CA CYS A 141 1.10 3.03 -13.32
C CYS A 141 0.06 3.49 -12.29
N SER A 142 -0.99 2.66 -12.11
CA SER A 142 -1.92 2.80 -11.00
C SER A 142 -1.32 2.24 -9.71
N ILE A 143 -2.02 2.39 -8.57
CA ILE A 143 -1.61 1.75 -7.32
C ILE A 143 -1.56 0.22 -7.48
N ASP A 144 -2.46 -0.33 -8.29
CA ASP A 144 -2.47 -1.75 -8.61
C ASP A 144 -1.17 -2.18 -9.28
N ASP A 145 -0.77 -1.47 -10.33
CA ASP A 145 0.47 -1.73 -11.07
C ASP A 145 1.71 -1.54 -10.19
N LEU A 146 1.68 -0.52 -9.32
CA LEU A 146 2.78 -0.25 -8.41
C LEU A 146 2.99 -1.35 -7.36
N ILE A 147 1.97 -2.14 -7.01
CA ILE A 147 2.08 -3.28 -6.09
C ILE A 147 2.32 -4.58 -6.88
N PHE A 148 1.43 -4.88 -7.82
CA PHE A 148 1.27 -6.22 -8.40
C PHE A 148 1.93 -6.38 -9.77
N ALA A 149 2.08 -5.32 -10.57
CA ALA A 149 2.72 -5.46 -11.86
C ALA A 149 4.24 -5.66 -11.72
N SER A 150 4.80 -6.45 -12.63
CA SER A 150 6.25 -6.51 -12.81
C SER A 150 6.75 -5.16 -13.35
N PRO A 151 7.87 -4.62 -12.85
CA PRO A 151 8.51 -3.44 -13.43
C PRO A 151 8.91 -3.60 -14.92
N ALA A 152 8.87 -4.82 -15.48
CA ALA A 152 9.14 -5.10 -16.91
C ALA A 152 7.97 -4.85 -17.87
N GLY A 153 6.84 -4.37 -17.35
CA GLY A 153 5.59 -4.28 -18.10
C GLY A 153 4.65 -5.46 -17.79
N LYS A 154 3.36 -5.22 -18.05
CA LYS A 154 2.28 -6.19 -17.85
C LYS A 154 2.46 -7.39 -18.78
N ILE A 155 3.07 -8.48 -18.33
CA ILE A 155 2.64 -9.80 -18.79
C ILE A 155 1.48 -10.20 -17.87
N ALA A 156 0.27 -9.80 -18.27
CA ALA A 156 -0.94 -10.28 -17.63
C ALA A 156 -0.93 -11.82 -17.65
N GLY A 157 -0.89 -12.45 -16.47
CA GLY A 157 -0.99 -13.90 -16.33
C GLY A 157 0.31 -14.67 -16.07
N THR A 158 1.48 -14.01 -15.97
CA THR A 158 2.64 -14.64 -15.31
C THR A 158 2.45 -14.48 -13.81
N GLY A 159 2.29 -15.59 -13.10
CA GLY A 159 1.67 -15.64 -11.78
C GLY A 159 2.20 -14.62 -10.77
N VAL A 160 1.26 -14.14 -9.95
CA VAL A 160 1.51 -13.52 -8.67
C VAL A 160 2.44 -14.47 -7.90
N GLY A 161 3.64 -14.03 -7.53
CA GLY A 161 4.50 -14.81 -6.65
C GLY A 161 3.79 -15.10 -5.32
N SER A 162 4.33 -16.02 -4.52
CA SER A 162 3.71 -16.37 -3.23
C SER A 162 3.42 -15.15 -2.35
N ASP A 163 4.29 -14.15 -2.43
CA ASP A 163 4.31 -13.00 -1.54
C ASP A 163 3.36 -11.91 -2.03
N GLU A 164 3.26 -11.68 -3.34
CA GLU A 164 2.24 -10.80 -3.91
C GLU A 164 0.83 -11.37 -3.65
N LYS A 165 0.68 -12.70 -3.57
CA LYS A 165 -0.58 -13.35 -3.23
C LYS A 165 -0.92 -13.21 -1.76
N GLU A 166 0.07 -13.21 -0.87
CA GLU A 166 -0.13 -12.87 0.54
C GLU A 166 -0.67 -11.44 0.68
N MET A 167 -0.08 -10.50 -0.05
CA MET A 167 -0.51 -9.10 -0.07
C MET A 167 -1.93 -8.92 -0.63
N GLU A 168 -2.25 -9.58 -1.75
CA GLU A 168 -3.62 -9.62 -2.31
C GLU A 168 -4.62 -10.12 -1.26
N ASN A 169 -4.30 -11.22 -0.57
CA ASN A 169 -5.15 -11.77 0.48
C ASN A 169 -5.34 -10.79 1.65
N TYR A 170 -4.31 -10.05 2.07
CA TYR A 170 -4.46 -9.02 3.10
C TYR A 170 -5.39 -7.90 2.65
N LEU A 171 -5.21 -7.37 1.43
CA LEU A 171 -6.06 -6.31 0.92
C LEU A 171 -7.51 -6.76 0.73
N VAL A 172 -7.73 -7.98 0.23
CA VAL A 172 -9.08 -8.57 0.11
C VAL A 172 -9.73 -8.74 1.47
N ASN A 173 -8.99 -9.23 2.47
CA ASN A 173 -9.53 -9.35 3.83
C ASN A 173 -9.92 -7.99 4.40
N ARG A 174 -9.04 -6.97 4.30
CA ARG A 174 -9.33 -5.62 4.80
C ARG A 174 -10.46 -4.92 4.04
N ALA A 175 -10.54 -5.08 2.72
CA ALA A 175 -11.66 -4.59 1.94
C ALA A 175 -12.98 -5.22 2.41
N ASN A 176 -12.98 -6.51 2.72
CA ASN A 176 -14.17 -7.21 3.24
C ASN A 176 -14.55 -6.85 4.68
N GLU A 177 -13.63 -6.31 5.48
CA GLU A 177 -13.92 -5.72 6.78
C GLU A 177 -14.65 -4.37 6.63
N MET A 178 -14.40 -3.61 5.56
CA MET A 178 -15.12 -2.34 5.29
C MET A 178 -16.58 -2.54 4.86
N ILE A 179 -16.95 -3.75 4.42
CA ILE A 179 -18.29 -4.05 3.90
C ILE A 179 -19.27 -4.30 5.03
N SER A 180 -20.25 -3.42 5.14
CA SER A 180 -21.34 -3.50 6.12
C SER A 180 -22.62 -4.16 5.57
N LYS A 181 -22.79 -4.26 4.24
CA LYS A 181 -23.99 -4.86 3.67
C LYS A 181 -23.99 -6.40 3.79
N PRO A 182 -25.05 -7.00 4.37
CA PRO A 182 -25.19 -8.46 4.46
C PRO A 182 -25.17 -9.13 3.07
N GLY A 183 -24.56 -10.33 3.02
CA GLY A 183 -24.44 -11.13 1.80
C GLY A 183 -23.47 -10.60 0.73
N VAL A 184 -22.80 -9.47 0.97
CA VAL A 184 -21.79 -8.92 0.06
C VAL A 184 -20.40 -9.32 0.51
N THR A 185 -19.62 -9.88 -0.41
CA THR A 185 -18.21 -10.21 -0.23
C THR A 185 -17.46 -9.74 -1.47
N LEU A 186 -16.37 -9.01 -1.26
CA LEU A 186 -15.50 -8.55 -2.33
C LEU A 186 -14.51 -9.63 -2.74
N THR A 187 -14.34 -9.80 -4.04
CA THR A 187 -13.32 -10.66 -4.65
C THR A 187 -12.02 -9.89 -4.89
N ALA A 188 -10.92 -10.60 -5.13
CA ALA A 188 -9.65 -10.00 -5.55
C ALA A 188 -9.82 -9.07 -6.76
N SER A 189 -10.54 -9.51 -7.79
CA SER A 189 -10.80 -8.71 -9.00
C SER A 189 -11.49 -7.37 -8.71
N GLN A 190 -12.38 -7.33 -7.72
CA GLN A 190 -13.03 -6.08 -7.31
C GLN A 190 -12.08 -5.15 -6.56
N VAL A 191 -11.12 -5.70 -5.80
CA VAL A 191 -10.06 -4.92 -5.16
C VAL A 191 -9.08 -4.38 -6.20
N HIS A 192 -8.60 -5.20 -7.13
CA HIS A 192 -7.74 -4.77 -8.24
C HIS A 192 -8.40 -3.64 -9.05
N SER A 193 -9.66 -3.81 -9.44
CA SER A 193 -10.43 -2.77 -10.14
C SER A 193 -10.53 -1.46 -9.34
N ALA A 194 -10.54 -1.52 -8.01
CA ALA A 194 -10.59 -0.33 -7.17
C ALA A 194 -9.24 0.39 -7.06
N LEU A 195 -8.13 -0.36 -7.10
CA LEU A 195 -6.75 0.14 -7.10
C LEU A 195 -6.33 0.68 -8.47
N ASP A 196 -6.84 0.07 -9.55
CA ASP A 196 -6.62 0.47 -10.94
C ASP A 196 -7.53 1.62 -11.37
N ASN A 197 -7.29 2.80 -10.78
CA ASN A 197 -8.13 3.97 -10.96
C ASN A 197 -7.40 5.11 -11.68
N ALA A 198 -8.00 5.66 -12.73
CA ALA A 198 -7.41 6.78 -13.49
C ALA A 198 -7.07 8.01 -12.62
N LEU A 199 -7.82 8.25 -11.54
CA LEU A 199 -7.55 9.35 -10.61
C LEU A 199 -6.32 9.08 -9.74
N THR A 200 -6.01 7.82 -9.41
CA THR A 200 -4.77 7.51 -8.69
C THR A 200 -3.56 7.69 -9.62
N ILE A 201 -3.67 7.29 -10.88
CA ILE A 201 -2.64 7.54 -11.91
C ILE A 201 -2.36 9.04 -12.05
N ALA A 202 -3.42 9.85 -12.22
CA ALA A 202 -3.29 11.31 -12.34
C ALA A 202 -2.66 11.94 -11.09
N GLY A 203 -3.07 11.49 -9.88
CA GLY A 203 -2.49 11.94 -8.61
C GLY A 203 -1.00 11.63 -8.50
N ILE A 204 -0.58 10.41 -8.86
CA ILE A 204 0.84 9.99 -8.85
C ILE A 204 1.68 10.88 -9.76
N ILE A 205 1.20 11.15 -10.98
CA ILE A 205 1.86 12.04 -11.97
C ILE A 205 1.91 13.48 -11.44
N ALA A 206 0.86 13.95 -10.78
CA ALA A 206 0.80 15.28 -10.16
C ALA A 206 1.66 15.41 -8.89
N GLY A 207 2.29 14.32 -8.43
CA GLY A 207 3.17 14.32 -7.27
C GLY A 207 2.50 13.95 -5.95
N GLU A 208 1.23 13.53 -5.96
CA GLU A 208 0.59 12.95 -4.78
C GLU A 208 1.22 11.62 -4.41
N ARG A 209 1.32 11.36 -3.11
CA ARG A 209 2.00 10.20 -2.53
C ARG A 209 1.15 9.43 -1.54
N GLU A 210 -0.02 9.93 -1.19
CA GLU A 210 -0.92 9.30 -0.23
C GLU A 210 -2.29 9.06 -0.87
N PHE A 211 -2.72 7.81 -0.82
CA PHE A 211 -4.00 7.35 -1.36
C PHE A 211 -4.71 6.51 -0.30
N VAL A 212 -6.03 6.40 -0.41
CA VAL A 212 -6.84 5.63 0.54
C VAL A 212 -7.82 4.76 -0.20
N MET A 213 -7.89 3.48 0.20
CA MET A 213 -8.97 2.58 -0.14
C MET A 213 -10.00 2.57 0.98
N PHE A 214 -11.26 2.81 0.63
CA PHE A 214 -12.37 2.91 1.57
C PHE A 214 -13.66 2.42 0.91
N SER A 215 -14.68 2.14 1.73
CA SER A 215 -16.03 1.85 1.23
C SER A 215 -16.92 3.11 1.32
N PRO A 216 -17.39 3.66 0.19
CA PRO A 216 -18.30 4.81 0.21
C PRO A 216 -19.75 4.43 0.57
N ASP A 217 -20.15 3.17 0.34
CA ASP A 217 -21.55 2.72 0.39
C ASP A 217 -21.76 1.45 1.23
N GLY A 218 -20.71 0.91 1.85
CA GLY A 218 -20.74 -0.33 2.60
C GLY A 218 -20.88 -1.59 1.73
N LYS A 219 -20.73 -1.48 0.40
CA LYS A 219 -20.91 -2.59 -0.58
C LYS A 219 -19.73 -2.72 -1.54
N SER A 220 -19.13 -1.61 -1.92
CA SER A 220 -18.01 -1.51 -2.84
C SER A 220 -16.83 -0.83 -2.16
N VAL A 221 -15.65 -0.92 -2.76
CA VAL A 221 -14.48 -0.14 -2.35
C VAL A 221 -13.99 0.72 -3.50
N LYS A 222 -13.37 1.85 -3.17
CA LYS A 222 -12.69 2.74 -4.11
C LYS A 222 -11.33 3.11 -3.55
N CYS A 223 -10.32 3.23 -4.41
CA CYS A 223 -9.05 3.85 -4.07
C CYS A 223 -8.93 5.21 -4.77
N LEU A 224 -8.61 6.25 -3.99
CA LEU A 224 -8.49 7.62 -4.48
C LEU A 224 -7.40 8.38 -3.70
N PRO A 225 -6.85 9.47 -4.26
CA PRO A 225 -6.18 10.47 -3.47
C PRO A 225 -7.03 10.97 -2.30
N MET A 226 -6.39 11.38 -1.20
CA MET A 226 -7.11 11.86 -0.01
C MET A 226 -8.14 12.95 -0.34
N THR A 227 -7.78 13.90 -1.21
CA THR A 227 -8.67 15.00 -1.63
C THR A 227 -9.94 14.48 -2.31
N GLY A 228 -9.81 13.52 -3.23
CA GLY A 228 -10.96 12.89 -3.90
C GLY A 228 -11.76 11.98 -2.97
N ALA A 229 -11.08 11.28 -2.07
CA ALA A 229 -11.70 10.42 -1.08
C ALA A 229 -12.59 11.21 -0.11
N ALA A 230 -12.13 12.36 0.36
CA ALA A 230 -12.88 13.24 1.27
C ALA A 230 -14.20 13.77 0.69
N ILE A 231 -14.30 13.91 -0.65
CA ILE A 231 -15.55 14.31 -1.31
C ILE A 231 -16.60 13.19 -1.22
N LEU A 232 -16.18 11.93 -1.41
CA LEU A 232 -17.08 10.78 -1.41
C LEU A 232 -17.34 10.22 0.00
N ALA A 233 -16.41 10.43 0.92
CA ALA A 233 -16.47 9.98 2.30
C ALA A 233 -15.96 11.08 3.24
N PRO A 234 -16.78 12.11 3.55
CA PRO A 234 -16.35 13.24 4.37
C PRO A 234 -15.83 12.88 5.76
N TRP A 235 -16.27 11.74 6.30
CA TRP A 235 -15.79 11.20 7.57
C TRP A 235 -14.28 10.94 7.57
N LEU A 236 -13.65 10.67 6.42
CA LEU A 236 -12.21 10.45 6.30
C LEU A 236 -11.38 11.66 6.77
N LEU A 237 -11.91 12.89 6.64
CA LEU A 237 -11.21 14.11 7.07
C LEU A 237 -10.89 14.10 8.57
N ALA A 238 -11.71 13.44 9.38
CA ALA A 238 -11.48 13.29 10.82
C ALA A 238 -10.40 12.25 11.16
N TYR A 239 -10.08 11.35 10.23
CA TYR A 239 -9.19 10.21 10.45
C TYR A 239 -7.94 10.22 9.55
N GLN A 240 -7.80 11.20 8.66
CA GLN A 240 -6.70 11.29 7.69
C GLN A 240 -5.30 11.26 8.33
N SER A 241 -5.15 11.80 9.54
CA SER A 241 -3.87 11.80 10.27
C SER A 241 -3.60 10.52 11.08
N LYS A 242 -4.50 9.53 11.03
CA LYS A 242 -4.39 8.30 11.83
C LYS A 242 -3.64 7.24 11.06
N ASP A 243 -2.51 6.82 11.59
CA ASP A 243 -1.68 5.77 10.99
C ASP A 243 -2.05 4.40 11.57
N ALA A 244 -1.67 3.36 10.83
CA ALA A 244 -1.76 1.99 11.32
C ALA A 244 -0.87 1.83 12.57
N ASP A 245 -1.35 1.04 13.54
CA ASP A 245 -0.77 0.89 14.88
C ASP A 245 0.10 -0.37 15.05
N GLY A 246 0.16 -1.24 14.04
CA GLY A 246 1.04 -2.39 14.01
C GLY A 246 2.49 -2.06 13.62
N THR A 247 3.32 -3.11 13.59
CA THR A 247 4.71 -3.01 13.13
C THR A 247 4.79 -3.21 11.62
N GLU A 248 5.49 -2.33 10.91
CA GLU A 248 5.71 -2.48 9.46
C GLU A 248 6.57 -3.72 9.19
N LYS A 249 6.17 -4.52 8.20
CA LYS A 249 6.89 -5.68 7.70
C LYS A 249 7.03 -5.54 6.20
N GLU A 250 8.21 -5.87 5.68
CA GLU A 250 8.43 -6.06 4.25
C GLU A 250 7.67 -7.31 3.78
N MET A 251 6.83 -7.13 2.77
CA MET A 251 6.00 -8.21 2.21
C MET A 251 6.73 -8.94 1.11
N PHE A 252 7.40 -8.21 0.22
CA PHE A 252 8.30 -8.75 -0.77
C PHE A 252 9.29 -7.69 -1.24
N ASP A 253 10.53 -8.15 -1.43
CA ASP A 253 11.60 -7.47 -2.13
C ASP A 253 11.80 -8.21 -3.45
N GLN A 254 11.56 -7.55 -4.58
CA GLN A 254 11.98 -8.10 -5.86
C GLN A 254 13.49 -7.90 -6.03
N ASP A 255 14.29 -8.70 -5.32
CA ASP A 255 15.74 -8.80 -5.52
C ASP A 255 16.10 -9.32 -6.94
N THR A 256 15.11 -9.86 -7.66
CA THR A 256 15.25 -10.28 -9.04
C THR A 256 14.98 -9.11 -9.98
N PRO A 257 15.96 -8.68 -10.78
CA PRO A 257 15.83 -7.53 -11.64
C PRO A 257 14.69 -7.72 -12.65
N ALA A 258 13.76 -6.76 -12.68
CA ALA A 258 12.57 -6.91 -13.48
C ALA A 258 12.76 -6.51 -14.95
N ALA A 259 13.54 -5.47 -15.24
CA ALA A 259 13.84 -5.05 -16.61
C ALA A 259 15.24 -4.51 -16.74
N GLU A 260 15.88 -4.86 -17.86
CA GLU A 260 17.20 -4.37 -18.25
C GLU A 260 17.09 -3.05 -19.01
N MET A 261 17.84 -2.06 -18.55
CA MET A 261 18.10 -0.84 -19.31
C MET A 261 19.56 -0.84 -19.74
N PHE A 262 19.85 -0.52 -21.01
CA PHE A 262 21.22 -0.43 -21.52
C PHE A 262 21.59 1.02 -21.82
N HIS A 263 22.83 1.38 -21.51
CA HIS A 263 23.38 2.70 -21.82
C HIS A 263 24.89 2.62 -22.07
N ILE A 264 25.45 3.66 -22.71
CA ILE A 264 26.89 3.73 -22.98
C ILE A 264 27.48 4.87 -22.14
N PRO A 265 28.27 4.58 -21.08
CA PRO A 265 28.91 5.62 -20.30
C PRO A 265 30.07 6.25 -21.09
N THR A 266 30.29 7.55 -20.89
CA THR A 266 31.53 8.22 -21.32
C THR A 266 32.63 7.94 -20.31
N VAL A 267 33.71 7.30 -20.74
CA VAL A 267 34.88 7.00 -19.91
C VAL A 267 36.06 7.82 -20.41
N VAL A 268 36.63 8.66 -19.54
CA VAL A 268 37.87 9.38 -19.82
C VAL A 268 39.02 8.62 -19.16
N PRO A 269 39.86 7.91 -19.95
CA PRO A 269 41.00 7.19 -19.42
C PRO A 269 42.08 8.16 -18.93
N TYR A 270 42.96 7.69 -18.05
CA TYR A 270 44.19 8.40 -17.72
C TYR A 270 45.08 8.54 -18.98
N PRO A 271 45.92 9.58 -19.13
CA PRO A 271 46.69 9.85 -20.36
C PRO A 271 47.54 8.70 -20.89
N PHE A 272 47.92 7.73 -20.04
CA PHE A 272 48.72 6.56 -20.41
C PHE A 272 47.87 5.29 -20.60
N CYS A 273 46.57 5.43 -20.81
CA CYS A 273 45.67 4.29 -21.02
C CYS A 273 44.74 4.50 -22.22
N ASN A 274 44.46 3.42 -22.93
CA ASN A 274 43.45 3.36 -24.00
C ASN A 274 42.16 2.73 -23.47
N LEU A 275 41.02 3.34 -23.76
CA LEU A 275 39.70 2.76 -23.52
C LEU A 275 39.52 1.51 -24.39
N LYS A 276 39.09 0.41 -23.79
CA LYS A 276 38.77 -0.86 -24.47
C LYS A 276 37.28 -1.12 -24.52
N THR A 277 36.56 -0.83 -23.44
CA THR A 277 35.13 -1.09 -23.35
C THR A 277 34.49 -0.11 -22.39
N ALA A 278 33.31 0.34 -22.75
CA ALA A 278 32.40 1.08 -21.92
C ALA A 278 31.02 0.44 -22.05
N LEU A 279 30.45 -0.02 -20.94
CA LEU A 279 29.13 -0.64 -20.92
C LEU A 279 28.37 -0.15 -19.71
N GLY A 280 27.10 0.15 -19.88
CA GLY A 280 26.18 0.48 -18.81
C GLY A 280 24.93 -0.36 -18.91
N TRP A 281 24.46 -0.82 -17.76
CA TRP A 281 23.19 -1.51 -17.64
C TRP A 281 22.47 -1.04 -16.39
N GLY A 282 21.22 -1.42 -16.22
CA GLY A 282 20.51 -1.13 -14.99
C GLY A 282 19.28 -2.00 -14.84
N PHE A 283 18.73 -1.96 -13.64
CA PHE A 283 17.57 -2.74 -13.30
C PHE A 283 16.59 -1.94 -12.46
N HIS A 284 15.32 -2.21 -12.69
CA HIS A 284 14.19 -1.66 -11.94
C HIS A 284 13.76 -2.63 -10.85
N TYR A 285 13.46 -2.10 -9.68
CA TYR A 285 13.11 -2.84 -8.48
C TYR A 285 11.88 -2.24 -7.79
N LYS A 286 11.23 -3.06 -6.97
CA LYS A 286 10.12 -2.66 -6.11
C LYS A 286 10.20 -3.35 -4.75
N ASP A 287 9.86 -2.60 -3.71
CA ASP A 287 9.63 -3.15 -2.38
C ASP A 287 8.23 -2.74 -1.93
N VAL A 288 7.50 -3.68 -1.34
CA VAL A 288 6.17 -3.42 -0.77
C VAL A 288 6.20 -3.79 0.70
N PHE A 289 5.75 -2.85 1.54
CA PHE A 289 5.67 -3.02 2.98
C PHE A 289 4.22 -2.97 3.43
N TRP A 290 3.90 -3.76 4.44
CA TRP A 290 2.60 -3.78 5.10
C TRP A 290 2.75 -3.44 6.57
N LYS A 291 1.96 -2.48 7.03
CA LYS A 291 1.79 -2.16 8.44
C LYS A 291 0.34 -2.45 8.82
N PRO A 292 0.05 -3.49 9.62
CA PRO A 292 -1.32 -3.83 9.97
C PRO A 292 -1.94 -2.77 10.88
N GLY A 293 -3.23 -2.50 10.68
CA GLY A 293 -4.03 -1.69 11.58
C GLY A 293 -5.05 -2.54 12.34
N THR A 294 -5.35 -2.14 13.58
CA THR A 294 -6.41 -2.76 14.39
C THR A 294 -7.82 -2.32 14.01
N GLY A 295 -7.97 -1.28 13.17
CA GLY A 295 -9.23 -0.60 12.90
C GLY A 295 -9.58 0.48 13.92
N PHE A 296 -8.76 0.68 14.96
CA PHE A 296 -8.88 1.82 15.86
C PHE A 296 -8.76 3.12 15.07
N ASN A 297 -9.71 4.05 15.26
CA ASN A 297 -9.86 5.27 14.47
C ASN A 297 -9.97 5.03 12.95
N GLY A 298 -10.47 3.87 12.53
CA GLY A 298 -10.75 3.56 11.13
C GLY A 298 -9.55 3.07 10.30
N SER A 299 -8.32 3.03 10.82
CA SER A 299 -7.17 2.54 10.05
C SER A 299 -7.08 1.01 10.10
N LEU A 300 -7.32 0.33 8.98
CA LEU A 300 -7.16 -1.13 8.84
C LEU A 300 -5.74 -1.56 8.46
N GLY A 301 -4.93 -0.61 8.04
CA GLY A 301 -3.53 -0.83 7.69
C GLY A 301 -3.00 0.20 6.70
N GLU A 302 -1.71 0.09 6.46
CA GLU A 302 -0.96 0.95 5.55
C GLU A 302 -0.04 0.09 4.67
N VAL A 303 -0.07 0.40 3.38
CA VAL A 303 0.82 -0.17 2.37
C VAL A 303 1.82 0.90 2.01
N ARG A 304 3.12 0.65 2.19
CA ARG A 304 4.17 1.55 1.71
C ARG A 304 4.86 0.92 0.51
N ILE A 305 5.02 1.68 -0.57
CA ILE A 305 5.52 1.22 -1.86
C ILE A 305 6.79 1.98 -2.19
N LYS A 306 7.89 1.26 -2.41
CA LYS A 306 9.14 1.83 -2.95
C LYS A 306 9.37 1.34 -4.37
N ARG A 307 9.79 2.26 -5.24
CA ARG A 307 10.32 1.97 -6.57
C ARG A 307 11.72 2.55 -6.65
N TYR A 308 12.66 1.77 -7.16
CA TYR A 308 14.03 2.24 -7.33
C TYR A 308 14.73 1.58 -8.50
N THR A 309 15.71 2.28 -9.04
CA THR A 309 16.51 1.83 -10.17
C THR A 309 17.97 1.74 -9.74
N LYS A 310 18.65 0.63 -10.04
CA LYS A 310 20.10 0.52 -9.88
C LYS A 310 20.74 0.57 -11.26
N CYS A 311 21.53 1.60 -11.54
CA CYS A 311 22.30 1.75 -12.76
C CYS A 311 23.76 1.41 -12.50
N TYR A 312 24.33 0.55 -13.34
CA TYR A 312 25.71 0.08 -13.29
C TYR A 312 26.47 0.59 -14.51
N SER A 313 27.73 0.91 -14.30
CA SER A 313 28.65 1.35 -15.35
C SER A 313 29.99 0.62 -15.23
N LEU A 314 30.52 0.23 -16.38
CA LEU A 314 31.82 -0.42 -16.54
C LEU A 314 32.66 0.40 -17.51
N GLY A 315 33.90 0.69 -17.11
CA GLY A 315 34.90 1.34 -17.94
C GLY A 315 36.21 0.59 -17.87
N VAL A 316 36.70 0.10 -19.00
CA VAL A 316 37.87 -0.79 -19.10
C VAL A 316 38.95 -0.06 -19.86
N CYS A 317 40.07 0.19 -19.22
CA CYS A 317 41.22 0.85 -19.85
C CYS A 317 42.45 -0.06 -19.76
N THR A 318 43.29 -0.05 -20.79
CA THR A 318 44.59 -0.76 -20.77
C THR A 318 45.73 0.23 -20.94
N PRO A 319 46.89 0.03 -20.31
CA PRO A 319 48.06 0.86 -20.53
C PRO A 319 48.43 0.96 -22.02
N ILE A 320 48.91 2.13 -22.43
CA ILE A 320 49.60 2.32 -23.71
C ILE A 320 51.00 1.76 -23.50
N ILE A 321 51.27 0.58 -24.05
CA ILE A 321 52.60 -0.03 -24.12
C ILE A 321 53.27 0.44 -25.39
#